data_AF-A0A2V8NTD9-F1
#
_entry.id   AF-A0A2V8NTD9-F1
#
_cell.length_a   1.000
_cell.length_b   1.000
_cell.length_c   1.000
_cell.angle_alpha   90.00
_cell.angle_beta   90.00
_cell.angle_gamma   90.00
#
_symmetry.space_group_name_H-M   'P 1'
#
loop_
_entity.id
_entity.type
_entity.pdbx_description
1 polymer ?
#
loop_
_entity_poly.entity_id
_entity_poly.type
_entity_poly.pdbx_seq_one_letter_code
_entity_poly.pdbx_strand_id
1 'polypeptide(L)'
;MSVSADYVRMIGRNMFLQRNLNPMTRANTSRTGPITRLDAFGVLGEPYVSRVWLLENTGKNLYDALNLQLEKRYSRYFSSRASYSLSYSRGTASAQADRNLLQVGSDLNLDKLWGPVSVDRRHILTLSSRVEIPKTHGVNLSGTMRYMSGAPFTIQDTNVDADRNGELFDPLPAGTYSGTAPGVLQNLKYKGGVNGAYGPNFFQTDLRVTYRYRLREERTLDFVTEIYNLTNYTNFNNPSGDQRVSASFLRPLTLRGGSGFPRQAQFGVRLGF
;
A
#
# COMPACT_ATOMS: atom_id res chain seq x y z
N MET A 1 18.28 27.16 7.31
CA MET A 1 17.46 26.12 6.63
C MET A 1 18.43 25.05 6.18
N SER A 2 18.01 23.80 6.14
CA SER A 2 18.84 22.69 5.66
C SER A 2 18.06 21.89 4.63
N VAL A 3 18.78 21.40 3.63
CA VAL A 3 18.28 20.50 2.60
C VAL A 3 19.19 19.29 2.60
N SER A 4 18.60 18.10 2.50
CA SER A 4 19.35 16.87 2.28
C SER A 4 18.68 16.03 1.20
N ALA A 5 19.50 15.26 0.51
CA ALA A 5 19.07 14.28 -0.47
C ALA A 5 19.88 13.00 -0.27
N ASP A 6 19.20 11.86 -0.30
CA ASP A 6 19.83 10.56 -0.24
C ASP A 6 19.20 9.61 -1.27
N TYR A 7 20.05 8.74 -1.82
CA TYR A 7 19.63 7.63 -2.64
C TYR A 7 19.84 6.34 -1.87
N VAL A 8 18.78 5.55 -1.75
CA VAL A 8 18.78 4.26 -1.05
C VAL A 8 18.51 3.17 -2.05
N ARG A 9 19.37 2.15 -2.06
CA ARG A 9 19.14 0.89 -2.76
C ARG A 9 19.18 -0.26 -1.78
N MET A 10 18.12 -1.05 -1.72
CA MET A 10 18.06 -2.27 -0.93
C MET A 10 17.82 -3.46 -1.85
N ILE A 11 18.64 -4.49 -1.69
CA ILE A 11 18.56 -5.72 -2.50
C ILE A 11 18.25 -6.88 -1.56
N GLY A 12 17.02 -7.35 -1.59
CA GLY A 12 16.59 -8.59 -0.96
C GLY A 12 16.92 -9.76 -1.88
N ARG A 13 17.82 -10.65 -1.44
CA ARG A 13 18.15 -11.92 -2.11
C ARG A 13 17.77 -13.06 -1.20
N ASN A 14 17.46 -14.22 -1.79
CA ASN A 14 17.18 -15.45 -1.04
C ASN A 14 16.07 -15.27 0.01
N MET A 15 15.06 -14.47 -0.34
CA MET A 15 13.88 -14.27 0.51
C MET A 15 12.97 -15.48 0.44
N PHE A 16 12.15 -15.66 1.46
CA PHE A 16 11.13 -16.70 1.47
C PHE A 16 10.12 -16.50 0.33
N LEU A 17 9.87 -17.57 -0.42
CA LEU A 17 8.81 -17.71 -1.40
C LEU A 17 8.35 -19.16 -1.37
N GLN A 18 7.03 -19.37 -1.31
CA GLN A 18 6.47 -20.71 -1.27
C GLN A 18 6.24 -21.25 -2.68
N ARG A 19 6.81 -22.41 -2.98
CA ARG A 19 6.42 -23.22 -4.15
C ARG A 19 5.43 -24.30 -3.74
N ASN A 20 4.59 -24.74 -4.66
CA ASN A 20 3.66 -25.84 -4.43
C ASN A 20 4.30 -27.16 -4.89
N LEU A 21 4.49 -28.12 -3.98
CA LEU A 21 5.00 -29.45 -4.32
C LEU A 21 3.93 -30.34 -4.95
N ASN A 22 2.65 -30.03 -4.71
CA ASN A 22 1.49 -30.73 -5.26
C ASN A 22 0.62 -29.77 -6.10
N PRO A 23 1.18 -29.19 -7.19
CA PRO A 23 0.44 -28.29 -8.06
C PRO A 23 -0.73 -29.00 -8.73
N MET A 24 -1.72 -28.21 -9.12
CA MET A 24 -2.84 -28.72 -9.90
C MET A 24 -2.53 -28.59 -11.38
N THR A 25 -3.16 -29.43 -12.18
CA THR A 25 -3.25 -29.26 -13.62
C THR A 25 -4.72 -29.25 -13.99
N ARG A 26 -5.15 -28.20 -14.69
CA ARG A 26 -6.52 -28.06 -15.15
C ARG A 26 -6.70 -28.59 -16.56
N ALA A 27 -7.77 -29.35 -16.79
CA ALA A 27 -8.06 -29.94 -18.10
C ALA A 27 -8.30 -28.91 -19.21
N ASN A 28 -8.81 -27.73 -18.86
CA ASN A 28 -9.11 -26.62 -19.77
C ASN A 28 -8.93 -25.28 -19.04
N THR A 29 -9.16 -24.16 -19.73
CA THR A 29 -8.99 -22.82 -19.14
C THR A 29 -10.19 -22.31 -18.35
N SER A 30 -11.28 -23.09 -18.23
CA SER A 30 -12.46 -22.67 -17.47
C SER A 30 -12.22 -22.83 -15.97
N ARG A 31 -12.61 -21.85 -15.15
CA ARG A 31 -12.60 -21.92 -13.67
C ARG A 31 -13.16 -23.22 -13.10
N THR A 32 -14.17 -23.81 -13.75
CA THR A 32 -14.86 -25.03 -13.28
C THR A 32 -14.33 -26.30 -13.94
N GLY A 33 -13.33 -26.20 -14.82
CA GLY A 33 -12.69 -27.35 -15.45
C GLY A 33 -12.11 -28.32 -14.42
N PRO A 34 -12.20 -29.64 -14.64
CA PRO A 34 -11.63 -30.64 -13.75
C PRO A 34 -10.14 -30.38 -13.48
N ILE A 35 -9.73 -30.61 -12.24
CA ILE A 35 -8.33 -30.52 -11.80
C ILE A 35 -7.81 -31.89 -11.44
N THR A 36 -6.56 -32.16 -11.78
CA THR A 36 -5.78 -33.27 -11.24
C THR A 36 -4.60 -32.71 -10.47
N ARG A 37 -4.02 -33.51 -9.57
CA ARG A 37 -2.80 -33.14 -8.85
C ARG A 37 -1.72 -34.15 -9.13
N LEU A 38 -0.49 -33.66 -9.15
CA LEU A 38 0.70 -34.46 -9.41
C LEU A 38 1.77 -34.03 -8.41
N ASP A 39 2.52 -35.00 -7.89
CA ASP A 39 3.79 -34.74 -7.22
C ASP A 39 4.80 -34.26 -8.28
N ALA A 40 4.85 -32.93 -8.49
CA ALA A 40 5.62 -32.33 -9.57
C ALA A 40 7.13 -32.44 -9.38
N PHE A 41 7.58 -32.76 -8.16
CA PHE A 41 9.01 -32.86 -7.82
C PHE A 41 9.44 -34.27 -7.39
N GLY A 42 8.50 -35.22 -7.24
CA GLY A 42 8.78 -36.59 -6.84
C GLY A 42 9.25 -36.73 -5.39
N VAL A 43 8.86 -35.78 -4.51
CA VAL A 43 9.35 -35.70 -3.12
C VAL A 43 8.28 -35.99 -2.08
N LEU A 44 7.02 -36.14 -2.48
CA LEU A 44 5.90 -36.32 -1.55
C LEU A 44 5.75 -37.78 -1.12
N GLY A 45 6.12 -38.74 -1.99
CA GLY A 45 6.07 -40.18 -1.70
C GLY A 45 4.65 -40.78 -1.61
N GLU A 46 3.62 -39.94 -1.51
CA GLU A 46 2.22 -40.32 -1.41
C GLU A 46 1.32 -39.24 -2.05
N PRO A 47 0.10 -39.59 -2.50
CA PRO A 47 -0.80 -38.62 -3.14
C PRO A 47 -1.46 -37.70 -2.11
N TYR A 48 -1.43 -36.39 -2.37
CA TYR A 48 -2.10 -35.37 -1.55
C TYR A 48 -3.34 -34.81 -2.25
N VAL A 49 -4.41 -34.57 -1.50
CA VAL A 49 -5.67 -33.99 -2.02
C VAL A 49 -5.68 -32.46 -2.02
N SER A 50 -4.68 -31.82 -1.40
CA SER A 50 -4.53 -30.36 -1.31
C SER A 50 -3.13 -29.92 -1.75
N ARG A 51 -2.96 -28.61 -1.89
CA ARG A 51 -1.67 -27.96 -2.19
C ARG A 51 -0.71 -28.21 -1.03
N VAL A 52 0.55 -28.47 -1.34
CA VAL A 52 1.62 -28.65 -0.35
C VAL A 52 2.63 -27.53 -0.56
N TRP A 53 2.53 -26.48 0.25
CA TRP A 53 3.39 -25.30 0.13
C TRP A 53 4.71 -25.52 0.87
N LEU A 54 5.82 -25.51 0.14
CA LEU A 54 7.16 -25.55 0.69
C LEU A 54 7.77 -24.15 0.68
N LEU A 55 8.23 -23.71 1.84
CA LEU A 55 8.93 -22.43 1.99
C LEU A 55 10.38 -22.56 1.53
N GLU A 56 10.80 -21.76 0.56
CA GLU A 56 12.16 -21.77 0.04
C GLU A 56 12.75 -20.38 -0.13
N ASN A 57 14.07 -20.30 -0.21
CA ASN A 57 14.81 -19.04 -0.32
C ASN A 57 15.00 -18.63 -1.80
N THR A 58 13.93 -18.58 -2.58
CA THR A 58 13.96 -18.26 -4.02
C THR A 58 13.45 -16.85 -4.33
N GLY A 59 12.82 -16.19 -3.36
CA GLY A 59 12.28 -14.84 -3.47
C GLY A 59 13.36 -13.76 -3.61
N LYS A 60 13.04 -12.70 -4.34
CA LYS A 60 13.90 -11.54 -4.55
C LYS A 60 13.08 -10.26 -4.47
N ASN A 61 13.69 -9.19 -3.96
CA ASN A 61 13.10 -7.85 -3.95
C ASN A 61 14.20 -6.80 -4.19
N LEU A 62 13.85 -5.73 -4.88
CA LEU A 62 14.72 -4.60 -5.16
C LEU A 62 13.94 -3.32 -4.87
N TYR A 63 14.51 -2.50 -4.00
CA TYR A 63 13.98 -1.20 -3.64
C TYR A 63 15.00 -0.13 -4.02
N ASP A 64 14.55 0.85 -4.79
CA ASP A 64 15.32 2.06 -5.12
C ASP A 64 14.51 3.27 -4.65
N ALA A 65 15.14 4.22 -3.94
CA ALA A 65 14.47 5.44 -3.51
C ALA A 65 15.39 6.66 -3.56
N LEU A 66 14.82 7.79 -3.96
CA LEU A 66 15.38 9.12 -3.76
C LEU A 66 14.57 9.80 -2.65
N ASN A 67 15.21 10.07 -1.51
CA ASN A 67 14.60 10.82 -0.42
C ASN A 67 15.15 12.25 -0.41
N LEU A 68 14.24 13.21 -0.27
CA LEU A 68 14.54 14.63 -0.15
C LEU A 68 13.96 15.11 1.16
N GLN A 69 14.72 15.92 1.89
CA GLN A 69 14.26 16.57 3.10
C GLN A 69 14.61 18.05 3.07
N LEU A 70 13.63 18.87 3.45
CA LEU A 70 13.78 20.30 3.68
C LEU A 70 13.39 20.59 5.12
N GLU A 71 14.26 21.30 5.84
CA GLU A 71 14.01 21.67 7.22
C GLU A 71 14.29 23.16 7.46
N LYS A 72 13.29 23.82 8.04
CA LYS A 72 13.44 25.11 8.69
C LYS A 72 13.38 24.91 10.19
N ARG A 73 14.55 25.00 10.84
CA ARG A 73 14.66 25.11 12.30
C ARG A 73 13.86 26.30 12.82
N TYR A 74 13.38 26.18 14.06
CA TYR A 74 12.53 27.18 14.68
C TYR A 74 13.23 28.54 14.74
N SER A 75 12.59 29.52 14.14
CA SER A 75 13.04 30.91 14.11
C SER A 75 11.85 31.79 13.77
N ARG A 76 11.76 32.97 14.39
CA ARG A 76 10.65 33.91 14.16
C ARG A 76 9.27 33.21 14.27
N TYR A 77 9.08 32.46 15.36
CA TYR A 77 7.84 31.75 15.69
C TYR A 77 7.45 30.57 14.79
N PHE A 78 8.27 30.18 13.81
CA PHE A 78 7.92 29.15 12.84
C PHE A 78 9.00 28.09 12.68
N SER A 79 8.60 26.82 12.62
CA SER A 79 9.44 25.72 12.13
C SER A 79 8.65 24.80 11.23
N SER A 80 9.32 24.20 10.25
CA SER A 80 8.69 23.27 9.31
C SER A 80 9.69 22.23 8.83
N ARG A 81 9.19 21.04 8.53
CA ARG A 81 9.92 19.94 7.92
C ARG A 81 9.06 19.35 6.81
N ALA A 82 9.63 19.25 5.61
CA ALA A 82 9.07 18.50 4.51
C ALA A 82 9.99 17.33 4.18
N SER A 83 9.42 16.15 3.93
CA SER A 83 10.14 15.00 3.40
C SER A 83 9.36 14.40 2.24
N TYR A 84 10.08 14.09 1.17
CA TYR A 84 9.53 13.51 -0.04
C TYR A 84 10.38 12.30 -0.43
N SER A 85 9.73 11.19 -0.76
CA SER A 85 10.37 9.96 -1.20
C SER A 85 9.78 9.57 -2.55
N LEU A 86 10.64 9.50 -3.57
CA LEU A 86 10.35 8.89 -4.85
C LEU A 86 10.93 7.47 -4.84
N SER A 87 10.10 6.46 -4.68
CA SER A 87 10.56 5.08 -4.49
C SER A 87 10.02 4.09 -5.52
N TYR A 88 10.66 2.94 -5.67
CA TYR A 88 10.14 1.84 -6.47
C TYR A 88 10.62 0.50 -5.92
N SER A 89 9.69 -0.27 -5.36
CA SER A 89 9.89 -1.63 -4.87
C SER A 89 9.34 -2.64 -5.88
N ARG A 90 10.18 -3.60 -6.27
CA ARG A 90 9.83 -4.63 -7.27
C ARG A 90 10.53 -5.95 -6.98
N GLY A 91 9.89 -7.06 -7.28
CA GLY A 91 10.41 -8.37 -6.98
C GLY A 91 9.39 -9.48 -7.18
N THR A 92 9.76 -10.66 -6.72
CA THR A 92 8.88 -11.85 -6.68
C THR A 92 8.30 -12.09 -5.28
N ALA A 93 8.85 -11.46 -4.24
CA ALA A 93 8.42 -11.60 -2.86
C ALA A 93 8.59 -10.30 -2.08
N SER A 94 7.74 -10.09 -1.09
CA SER A 94 7.73 -8.95 -0.18
C SER A 94 7.37 -9.30 1.27
N ALA A 95 6.76 -10.47 1.50
CA ALA A 95 6.42 -11.00 2.82
C ALA A 95 6.92 -12.44 3.00
N GLN A 96 6.99 -12.90 4.26
CA GLN A 96 7.54 -14.22 4.60
C GLN A 96 6.70 -15.39 4.08
N ALA A 97 5.41 -15.20 3.82
CA ALA A 97 4.48 -16.26 3.42
C ALA A 97 3.95 -16.08 1.98
N ASP A 98 4.67 -15.32 1.15
CA ASP A 98 4.28 -15.13 -0.25
C ASP A 98 4.30 -16.47 -0.99
N ARG A 99 3.27 -16.69 -1.81
CA ARG A 99 3.09 -17.91 -2.60
C ARG A 99 3.30 -17.60 -4.07
N ASN A 100 4.00 -18.50 -4.74
CA ASN A 100 4.10 -18.45 -6.18
C ASN A 100 2.85 -19.07 -6.83
N LEU A 101 1.86 -18.22 -7.09
CA LEU A 101 0.59 -18.62 -7.71
C LEU A 101 0.68 -18.77 -9.24
N LEU A 102 1.83 -18.46 -9.84
CA LEU A 102 2.08 -18.57 -11.29
C LEU A 102 2.89 -19.83 -11.65
N GLN A 103 3.13 -20.71 -10.69
CA GLN A 103 3.88 -21.94 -10.91
C GLN A 103 3.06 -22.91 -11.77
N VAL A 104 3.65 -23.44 -12.84
CA VAL A 104 3.05 -24.46 -13.72
C VAL A 104 3.87 -25.74 -13.63
N GLY A 105 3.33 -26.77 -12.98
CA GLY A 105 4.08 -28.00 -12.73
C GLY A 105 5.36 -27.72 -11.94
N SER A 106 6.52 -28.05 -12.50
CA SER A 106 7.84 -27.77 -11.90
C SER A 106 8.41 -26.39 -12.27
N ASP A 107 7.83 -25.69 -13.24
CA ASP A 107 8.27 -24.36 -13.65
C ASP A 107 7.70 -23.30 -12.71
N LEU A 108 8.59 -22.56 -12.03
CA LEU A 108 8.22 -21.50 -11.11
C LEU A 108 7.77 -20.22 -11.83
N ASN A 109 8.04 -20.01 -13.12
CA ASN A 109 7.66 -18.77 -13.84
C ASN A 109 8.04 -17.48 -13.08
N LEU A 110 9.22 -17.44 -12.46
CA LEU A 110 9.64 -16.32 -11.59
C LEU A 110 9.78 -14.99 -12.37
N ASP A 111 9.97 -15.08 -13.68
CA ASP A 111 9.95 -13.95 -14.61
C ASP A 111 8.56 -13.30 -14.70
N LYS A 112 7.49 -14.10 -14.74
CA LYS A 112 6.10 -13.61 -14.76
C LYS A 112 5.66 -13.07 -13.40
N LEU A 113 6.21 -13.62 -12.33
CA LEU A 113 5.97 -13.16 -10.96
C LEU A 113 6.68 -11.84 -10.65
N TRP A 114 7.72 -11.49 -11.40
CA TRP A 114 8.48 -10.26 -11.18
C TRP A 114 7.66 -9.01 -11.54
N GLY A 115 7.35 -8.19 -10.55
CA GLY A 115 6.59 -6.95 -10.74
C GLY A 115 6.72 -6.00 -9.55
N PRO A 116 5.99 -4.87 -9.54
CA PRO A 116 5.84 -4.07 -8.33
C PRO A 116 5.35 -4.96 -7.17
N VAL A 117 5.90 -4.78 -5.98
CA VAL A 117 5.41 -5.52 -4.81
C VAL A 117 4.27 -4.78 -4.13
N SER A 118 3.41 -5.47 -3.37
CA SER A 118 2.18 -4.92 -2.77
C SER A 118 2.40 -3.70 -1.86
N VAL A 119 3.60 -3.62 -1.26
CA VAL A 119 4.03 -2.52 -0.37
C VAL A 119 4.63 -1.32 -1.12
N ASP A 120 4.77 -1.39 -2.45
CA ASP A 120 5.33 -0.29 -3.24
C ASP A 120 4.48 0.99 -3.15
N ARG A 121 5.15 2.12 -3.00
CA ARG A 121 4.55 3.46 -3.02
C ARG A 121 5.48 4.41 -3.75
N ARG A 122 5.09 4.78 -4.97
CA ARG A 122 5.93 5.61 -5.85
C ARG A 122 6.26 6.97 -5.25
N HIS A 123 5.27 7.66 -4.69
CA HIS A 123 5.42 8.99 -4.11
C HIS A 123 4.92 8.98 -2.67
N ILE A 124 5.74 9.45 -1.74
CA ILE A 124 5.34 9.74 -0.36
C ILE A 124 5.81 11.16 -0.05
N LEU A 125 4.88 12.03 0.34
CA LEU A 125 5.18 13.39 0.79
C LEU A 125 4.60 13.57 2.19
N THR A 126 5.41 14.07 3.11
CA THR A 126 4.96 14.53 4.41
C THR A 126 5.46 15.91 4.71
N LEU A 127 4.58 16.79 5.15
CA LEU A 127 4.87 18.13 5.61
C LEU A 127 4.43 18.25 7.06
N SER A 128 5.27 18.81 7.92
CA SER A 128 4.95 19.07 9.33
C SER A 128 5.38 20.49 9.66
N SER A 129 4.46 21.30 10.13
CA SER A 129 4.69 22.71 10.41
C SER A 129 4.13 23.08 11.77
N ARG A 130 4.82 23.98 12.47
CA ARG A 130 4.30 24.65 13.66
C ARG A 130 4.59 26.15 13.61
N VAL A 131 3.62 26.92 14.05
CA VAL A 131 3.71 28.38 14.18
C VAL A 131 3.10 28.81 15.52
N GLU A 132 3.82 29.66 16.22
CA GLU A 132 3.28 30.40 17.36
C GLU A 132 2.76 31.74 16.85
N ILE A 133 1.51 32.07 17.16
CA ILE A 133 0.88 33.27 16.59
C ILE A 133 1.26 34.47 17.45
N PRO A 134 2.04 35.44 16.94
CA PRO A 134 2.43 36.60 17.73
C PRO A 134 1.22 37.39 18.19
N LYS A 135 1.34 38.11 19.31
CA LYS A 135 0.29 38.98 19.88
C LYS A 135 -0.98 38.27 20.40
N THR A 136 -1.09 36.96 20.24
CA THR A 136 -2.19 36.16 20.82
C THR A 136 -1.93 35.70 22.26
N HIS A 137 -0.72 35.92 22.76
CA HIS A 137 -0.28 35.59 24.12
C HIS A 137 -0.41 34.11 24.52
N GLY A 138 -0.47 33.17 23.55
CA GLY A 138 -0.50 31.75 23.87
C GLY A 138 -1.02 30.81 22.78
N VAL A 139 -1.40 31.30 21.60
CA VAL A 139 -1.88 30.42 20.52
C VAL A 139 -0.70 29.79 19.77
N ASN A 140 -0.70 28.47 19.71
CA ASN A 140 0.17 27.66 18.88
C ASN A 140 -0.67 26.87 17.88
N LEU A 141 -0.24 26.87 16.62
CA LEU A 141 -0.82 26.09 15.55
C LEU A 141 0.22 25.09 15.05
N SER A 142 -0.15 23.83 14.96
CA SER A 142 0.66 22.81 14.29
C SER A 142 -0.20 22.04 13.30
N GLY A 143 0.41 21.60 12.21
CA GLY A 143 -0.29 20.85 11.18
C GLY A 143 0.63 19.87 10.50
N THR A 144 0.07 18.73 10.11
CA THR A 144 0.75 17.67 9.38
C THR A 144 -0.04 17.32 8.14
N MET A 145 0.62 17.27 6.99
CA MET A 145 0.04 16.80 5.75
C MET A 145 0.81 15.56 5.29
N ARG A 146 0.08 14.56 4.81
CA ARG A 146 0.62 13.33 4.21
C ARG A 146 -0.07 13.06 2.89
N TYR A 147 0.71 12.84 1.85
CA TYR A 147 0.27 12.32 0.57
C TYR A 147 1.03 11.04 0.24
N MET A 148 0.33 10.04 -0.28
CA MET A 148 0.96 8.86 -0.87
C MET A 148 0.28 8.54 -2.20
N SER A 149 1.05 8.19 -3.23
CA SER A 149 0.49 7.65 -4.45
C SER A 149 -0.22 6.31 -4.19
N GLY A 150 -1.02 5.87 -5.15
CA GLY A 150 -1.72 4.60 -5.10
C GLY A 150 -0.81 3.40 -4.83
N ALA A 151 -1.41 2.38 -4.23
CA ALA A 151 -0.80 1.07 -4.04
C ALA A 151 -0.94 0.25 -5.33
N PRO A 152 0.01 -0.63 -5.67
CA PRO A 152 -0.17 -1.46 -6.83
C PRO A 152 -1.13 -2.63 -6.56
N PHE A 153 -1.79 -3.13 -7.59
CA PHE A 153 -2.62 -4.35 -7.56
C PHE A 153 -2.70 -5.00 -8.94
N THR A 154 -3.05 -6.29 -8.95
CA THR A 154 -3.21 -7.10 -10.17
C THR A 154 -4.64 -7.01 -10.67
N ILE A 155 -4.80 -6.84 -11.99
CA ILE A 155 -6.08 -7.05 -12.68
C ILE A 155 -6.06 -8.45 -13.28
N GLN A 156 -7.11 -9.22 -13.04
CA GLN A 156 -7.26 -10.61 -13.46
C GLN A 156 -8.72 -10.91 -13.82
N ASP A 157 -8.98 -12.03 -14.49
CA ASP A 157 -10.33 -12.60 -14.60
C ASP A 157 -10.31 -14.04 -14.10
N THR A 158 -10.80 -14.25 -12.88
CA THR A 158 -10.77 -15.59 -12.26
C THR A 158 -11.80 -16.57 -12.83
N ASN A 159 -12.54 -16.22 -13.89
CA ASN A 159 -13.28 -17.18 -14.72
C ASN A 159 -12.34 -18.00 -15.62
N VAL A 160 -11.16 -17.46 -15.92
CA VAL A 160 -10.19 -18.03 -16.84
C VAL A 160 -8.93 -18.39 -16.07
N ASP A 161 -8.50 -19.63 -16.24
CA ASP A 161 -7.22 -20.17 -15.78
C ASP A 161 -6.36 -20.39 -17.03
N ALA A 162 -5.62 -19.35 -17.43
CA ALA A 162 -4.99 -19.31 -18.75
C ALA A 162 -3.80 -20.27 -18.86
N ASP A 163 -3.03 -20.39 -17.78
CA ASP A 163 -1.87 -21.29 -17.72
C ASP A 163 -2.23 -22.73 -17.31
N ARG A 164 -3.47 -22.96 -16.86
CA ARG A 164 -4.04 -24.25 -16.44
C ARG A 164 -3.32 -24.84 -15.24
N ASN A 165 -2.74 -24.01 -14.38
CA ASN A 165 -2.07 -24.45 -13.15
C ASN A 165 -3.05 -24.70 -11.99
N GLY A 166 -4.36 -24.44 -12.20
CA GLY A 166 -5.42 -24.62 -11.22
C GLY A 166 -5.52 -23.51 -10.16
N GLU A 167 -4.53 -22.64 -10.06
CA GLU A 167 -4.59 -21.37 -9.34
C GLU A 167 -5.35 -20.35 -10.19
N LEU A 168 -6.35 -19.72 -9.60
CA LEU A 168 -7.16 -18.73 -10.30
C LEU A 168 -6.52 -17.35 -10.14
N PHE A 169 -5.29 -17.24 -10.63
CA PHE A 169 -4.46 -16.06 -10.56
C PHE A 169 -3.66 -15.90 -11.86
N ASP A 170 -4.32 -15.35 -12.88
CA ASP A 170 -3.70 -14.98 -14.14
C ASP A 170 -3.81 -13.47 -14.35
N PRO A 171 -2.72 -12.71 -14.22
CA PRO A 171 -2.71 -11.30 -14.56
C PRO A 171 -3.13 -11.09 -16.03
N LEU A 172 -4.10 -10.21 -16.26
CA LEU A 172 -4.51 -9.87 -17.62
C LEU A 172 -3.39 -9.14 -18.40
N PRO A 173 -3.48 -9.08 -19.74
CA PRO A 173 -2.56 -8.30 -20.55
C PRO A 173 -2.54 -6.80 -20.19
N ALA A 174 -1.51 -6.10 -20.63
CA ALA A 174 -1.47 -4.64 -20.54
C ALA A 174 -2.66 -4.03 -21.30
N GLY A 175 -3.28 -3.00 -20.73
CA GLY A 175 -4.51 -2.46 -21.29
C GLY A 175 -5.10 -1.31 -20.50
N THR A 176 -6.28 -0.88 -20.93
CA THR A 176 -7.10 0.09 -20.21
C THR A 176 -8.37 -0.60 -19.76
N TYR A 177 -8.65 -0.52 -18.46
CA TYR A 177 -9.76 -1.23 -17.83
C TYR A 177 -10.72 -0.26 -17.16
N SER A 178 -12.00 -0.59 -17.25
CA SER A 178 -13.09 0.19 -16.68
C SER A 178 -14.07 -0.74 -15.96
N GLY A 179 -14.49 -0.33 -14.77
CA GLY A 179 -15.63 -0.97 -14.11
C GLY A 179 -16.95 -0.54 -14.73
N THR A 180 -18.02 -1.29 -14.47
CA THR A 180 -19.39 -0.94 -14.93
C THR A 180 -20.31 -0.56 -13.78
N ALA A 181 -19.95 -0.88 -12.53
CA ALA A 181 -20.74 -0.52 -11.36
C ALA A 181 -20.66 0.98 -11.00
N PRO A 182 -21.61 1.53 -10.24
CA PRO A 182 -21.52 2.91 -9.76
C PRO A 182 -20.30 3.15 -8.86
N GLY A 183 -19.62 4.29 -9.06
CA GLY A 183 -18.48 4.71 -8.25
C GLY A 183 -17.18 3.95 -8.50
N VAL A 184 -17.06 3.28 -9.64
CA VAL A 184 -15.86 2.54 -10.06
C VAL A 184 -14.80 3.46 -10.69
N LEU A 185 -13.56 2.98 -10.70
CA LEU A 185 -12.50 3.58 -11.50
C LEU A 185 -12.76 3.31 -12.99
N GLN A 186 -12.50 4.34 -13.80
CA GLN A 186 -12.66 4.34 -15.25
C GLN A 186 -11.31 4.60 -15.90
N ASN A 187 -11.10 4.02 -17.09
CA ASN A 187 -9.89 4.23 -17.89
C ASN A 187 -8.59 3.93 -17.14
N LEU A 188 -8.62 2.98 -16.22
CA LEU A 188 -7.48 2.61 -15.41
C LEU A 188 -6.42 1.94 -16.31
N LYS A 189 -5.22 2.51 -16.32
CA LYS A 189 -4.09 1.96 -17.08
C LYS A 189 -3.48 0.80 -16.30
N TYR A 190 -3.32 -0.32 -16.98
CA TYR A 190 -2.69 -1.53 -16.46
C TYR A 190 -1.49 -1.88 -17.31
N LYS A 191 -0.33 -2.08 -16.68
CA LYS A 191 0.90 -2.48 -17.38
C LYS A 191 0.98 -3.97 -17.68
N GLY A 192 0.00 -4.77 -17.26
CA GLY A 192 0.06 -6.22 -17.28
C GLY A 192 0.95 -6.78 -16.17
N GLY A 193 0.96 -8.10 -16.02
CA GLY A 193 1.75 -8.80 -15.00
C GLY A 193 1.28 -8.52 -13.57
N VAL A 194 1.96 -9.12 -12.59
CA VAL A 194 1.58 -8.95 -11.18
C VAL A 194 1.69 -7.48 -10.78
N ASN A 195 0.67 -6.94 -10.12
CA ASN A 195 0.69 -5.61 -9.53
C ASN A 195 0.92 -4.46 -10.53
N GLY A 196 0.51 -4.65 -11.80
CA GLY A 196 0.70 -3.66 -12.87
C GLY A 196 -0.23 -2.44 -12.85
N ALA A 197 -1.26 -2.39 -12.01
CA ALA A 197 -2.21 -1.27 -11.87
C ALA A 197 -1.99 -0.56 -10.54
N TYR A 198 -2.36 0.73 -10.44
CA TYR A 198 -2.24 1.51 -9.20
C TYR A 198 -3.60 2.06 -8.79
N GLY A 199 -3.96 1.88 -7.53
CA GLY A 199 -5.24 2.34 -7.00
C GLY A 199 -5.28 3.83 -6.64
N PRO A 200 -6.33 4.27 -5.92
CA PRO A 200 -6.46 5.65 -5.47
C PRO A 200 -5.30 6.10 -4.57
N ASN A 201 -4.99 7.38 -4.61
CA ASN A 201 -4.00 7.98 -3.74
C ASN A 201 -4.53 8.15 -2.30
N PHE A 202 -3.59 8.40 -1.40
CA PHE A 202 -3.87 8.81 -0.02
C PHE A 202 -3.58 10.30 0.15
N PHE A 203 -4.44 11.01 0.86
CA PHE A 203 -4.24 12.38 1.27
C PHE A 203 -4.89 12.64 2.63
N GLN A 204 -4.13 13.22 3.56
CA GLN A 204 -4.63 13.61 4.87
C GLN A 204 -3.88 14.86 5.36
N THR A 205 -4.63 15.81 5.89
CA THR A 205 -4.11 16.98 6.57
C THR A 205 -4.72 17.05 7.96
N ASP A 206 -3.89 17.11 8.99
CA ASP A 206 -4.31 17.22 10.39
C ASP A 206 -3.88 18.56 10.94
N LEU A 207 -4.67 19.10 11.85
CA LEU A 207 -4.48 20.41 12.47
C LEU A 207 -4.60 20.29 13.98
N ARG A 208 -3.69 20.93 14.70
CA ARG A 208 -3.77 21.10 16.14
C ARG A 208 -3.63 22.57 16.49
N VAL A 209 -4.61 23.08 17.21
CA VAL A 209 -4.62 24.40 17.82
C VAL A 209 -4.43 24.21 19.31
N THR A 210 -3.54 24.98 19.92
CA THR A 210 -3.37 25.03 21.37
C THR A 210 -3.41 26.48 21.81
N TYR A 211 -4.22 26.79 22.82
CA TYR A 211 -4.23 28.09 23.46
C TYR A 211 -3.83 27.93 24.93
N ARG A 212 -2.67 28.50 25.28
CA ARG A 212 -2.19 28.54 26.66
C ARG A 212 -2.58 29.85 27.32
N TYR A 213 -3.45 29.77 28.32
CA TYR A 213 -3.78 30.88 29.19
C TYR A 213 -2.94 30.81 30.48
N ARG A 214 -2.22 31.89 30.80
CA ARG A 214 -1.43 31.98 32.05
C ARG A 214 -2.30 32.52 33.17
N LEU A 215 -2.36 31.80 34.28
CA LEU A 215 -3.04 32.20 35.51
C LEU A 215 -2.03 32.88 36.46
N ARG A 216 -2.48 33.21 37.68
CA ARG A 216 -1.59 33.64 38.77
C ARG A 216 -0.82 32.44 39.32
N GLU A 217 0.30 32.69 40.00
CA GLU A 217 1.10 31.67 40.71
C GLU A 217 1.63 30.55 39.81
N GLU A 218 2.20 30.91 38.65
CA GLU A 218 2.83 29.97 37.68
C GLU A 218 1.89 28.91 37.07
N ARG A 219 0.59 28.93 37.40
CA ARG A 219 -0.41 28.00 36.84
C ARG A 219 -0.75 28.33 35.38
N THR A 220 -1.06 27.31 34.59
CA THR A 220 -1.47 27.45 33.17
C THR A 220 -2.71 26.64 32.85
N LEU A 221 -3.60 27.18 32.03
CA LEU A 221 -4.73 26.45 31.44
C LEU A 221 -4.51 26.32 29.93
N ASP A 222 -4.25 25.10 29.47
CA ASP A 222 -4.01 24.78 28.06
C ASP A 222 -5.29 24.19 27.44
N PHE A 223 -5.88 24.89 26.47
CA PHE A 223 -6.97 24.39 25.64
C PHE A 223 -6.39 23.82 24.36
N VAL A 224 -6.75 22.59 24.01
CA VAL A 224 -6.25 21.89 22.82
C VAL A 224 -7.43 21.47 21.96
N THR A 225 -7.36 21.78 20.67
CA THR A 225 -8.27 21.28 19.64
C THR A 225 -7.44 20.59 18.56
N GLU A 226 -7.74 19.33 18.28
CA GLU A 226 -7.14 18.55 17.21
C GLU A 226 -8.23 18.20 16.19
N ILE A 227 -7.94 18.41 14.90
CA ILE A 227 -8.81 18.07 13.78
C ILE A 227 -8.03 17.14 12.87
N TYR A 228 -8.45 15.88 12.82
CA TYR A 228 -7.89 14.87 11.94
C TYR A 228 -8.64 14.88 10.61
N ASN A 229 -7.92 14.71 9.50
CA ASN A 229 -8.47 14.79 8.15
C ASN A 229 -9.29 16.08 7.93
N LEU A 230 -8.64 17.23 8.16
CA LEU A 230 -9.20 18.57 8.00
C LEU A 230 -9.90 18.77 6.65
N THR A 231 -9.37 18.21 5.56
CA THR A 231 -9.98 18.32 4.22
C THR A 231 -11.12 17.34 3.97
N ASN A 232 -11.40 16.43 4.91
CA ASN A 232 -12.36 15.34 4.77
C ASN A 232 -12.15 14.52 3.48
N TYR A 233 -10.88 14.27 3.14
CA TYR A 233 -10.54 13.49 1.95
C TYR A 233 -10.80 12.00 2.22
N THR A 234 -11.48 11.33 1.30
CA THR A 234 -11.84 9.92 1.44
C THR A 234 -10.70 9.03 0.97
N ASN A 235 -10.05 8.36 1.92
CA ASN A 235 -8.88 7.51 1.64
C ASN A 235 -9.30 6.05 1.46
N PHE A 236 -9.46 5.61 0.22
CA PHE A 236 -9.83 4.22 -0.09
C PHE A 236 -8.63 3.26 -0.15
N ASN A 237 -8.87 1.98 0.13
CA ASN A 237 -7.96 0.91 -0.28
C ASN A 237 -8.07 0.66 -1.79
N ASN A 238 -7.16 -0.16 -2.32
CA ASN A 238 -7.28 -0.66 -3.68
C ASN A 238 -8.61 -1.39 -3.87
N PRO A 239 -9.26 -1.23 -5.04
CA PRO A 239 -10.44 -2.00 -5.37
C PRO A 239 -10.09 -3.46 -5.68
N SER A 240 -11.12 -4.31 -5.87
CA SER A 240 -10.93 -5.61 -6.49
C SER A 240 -10.43 -5.47 -7.93
N GLY A 241 -9.41 -6.24 -8.29
CA GLY A 241 -8.95 -6.37 -9.67
C GLY A 241 -9.56 -7.55 -10.43
N ASP A 242 -10.49 -8.30 -9.84
CA ASP A 242 -11.11 -9.48 -10.47
C ASP A 242 -12.32 -9.09 -11.34
N GLN A 243 -12.18 -9.15 -12.67
CA GLN A 243 -13.22 -8.82 -13.64
C GLN A 243 -14.45 -9.71 -13.55
N ARG A 244 -14.29 -10.95 -13.04
CA ARG A 244 -15.41 -11.88 -12.86
C ARG A 244 -16.51 -11.30 -11.99
N VAL A 245 -16.16 -10.52 -10.97
CA VAL A 245 -17.12 -9.93 -10.03
C VAL A 245 -17.35 -8.46 -10.41
N SER A 246 -18.14 -8.25 -11.47
CA SER A 246 -18.42 -6.91 -12.03
C SER A 246 -18.94 -5.90 -10.99
N ALA A 247 -19.67 -6.35 -9.97
CA ALA A 247 -20.20 -5.51 -8.89
C ALA A 247 -19.12 -4.87 -7.99
N SER A 248 -17.92 -5.46 -7.91
CA SER A 248 -16.79 -4.98 -7.11
C SER A 248 -15.53 -4.68 -7.93
N PHE A 249 -15.47 -5.11 -9.20
CA PHE A 249 -14.37 -4.84 -10.11
C PHE A 249 -14.13 -3.33 -10.24
N LEU A 250 -12.91 -2.90 -9.90
CA LEU A 250 -12.48 -1.50 -9.87
C LEU A 250 -13.35 -0.57 -9.01
N ARG A 251 -14.14 -1.12 -8.07
CA ARG A 251 -14.96 -0.35 -7.14
C ARG A 251 -14.25 -0.18 -5.79
N PRO A 252 -13.83 1.02 -5.40
CA PRO A 252 -13.28 1.25 -4.07
C PRO A 252 -14.40 1.18 -3.02
N LEU A 253 -14.39 0.13 -2.18
CA LEU A 253 -15.47 -0.14 -1.22
C LEU A 253 -15.06 0.09 0.24
N THR A 254 -13.77 0.03 0.55
CA THR A 254 -13.27 0.09 1.93
C THR A 254 -12.32 1.27 2.13
N LEU A 255 -12.46 1.93 3.28
CA LEU A 255 -11.53 2.96 3.71
C LEU A 255 -10.25 2.34 4.24
N ARG A 256 -9.14 3.06 4.07
CA ARG A 256 -7.85 2.66 4.61
C ARG A 256 -7.87 2.75 6.14
N GLY A 257 -7.67 1.61 6.80
CA GLY A 257 -7.67 1.51 8.26
C GLY A 257 -6.49 2.24 8.91
N GLY A 258 -6.67 2.65 10.17
CA GLY A 258 -5.64 3.28 11.02
C GLY A 258 -5.29 4.74 10.68
N SER A 259 -5.29 5.10 9.41
CA SER A 259 -5.13 6.48 8.92
C SER A 259 -5.94 6.59 7.63
N GLY A 260 -6.98 7.41 7.61
CA GLY A 260 -7.94 7.47 6.48
C GLY A 260 -9.41 7.55 6.86
N PHE A 261 -9.73 7.65 8.16
CA PHE A 261 -11.09 7.90 8.63
C PHE A 261 -11.61 9.27 8.14
N PRO A 262 -12.95 9.45 8.09
CA PRO A 262 -13.56 10.76 7.90
C PRO A 262 -13.06 11.78 8.92
N ARG A 263 -13.33 13.06 8.69
CA ARG A 263 -12.92 14.14 9.60
C ARG A 263 -13.35 13.83 11.04
N GLN A 264 -12.40 13.95 11.97
CA GLN A 264 -12.63 13.79 13.40
C GLN A 264 -12.07 15.01 14.14
N ALA A 265 -12.67 15.34 15.29
CA ALA A 265 -12.19 16.39 16.16
C ALA A 265 -12.05 15.88 17.59
N GLN A 266 -10.98 16.30 18.27
CA GLN A 266 -10.74 16.04 19.67
C GLN A 266 -10.49 17.36 20.39
N PHE A 267 -11.00 17.46 21.62
CA PHE A 267 -10.84 18.61 22.49
C PHE A 267 -10.22 18.16 23.81
N GLY A 268 -9.35 18.99 24.36
CA GLY A 268 -8.68 18.71 25.62
C GLY A 268 -8.44 19.98 26.42
N VAL A 269 -8.46 19.84 27.74
CA VAL A 269 -8.07 20.89 28.69
C VAL A 269 -7.04 20.31 29.64
N ARG A 270 -5.95 21.05 29.86
CA ARG A 270 -4.91 20.68 30.82
C ARG A 270 -4.67 21.84 31.78
N LEU A 271 -4.71 21.55 33.07
CA LEU A 271 -4.22 22.43 34.12
C LEU A 271 -2.77 22.09 34.44
N GLY A 272 -1.87 23.07 34.33
CA GLY A 272 -0.50 23.00 34.81
C GLY A 272 -0.35 23.81 36.09
N PHE A 273 0.46 23.30 37.02
CA PHE A 273 0.84 23.91 38.28
C PHE A 273 2.34 23.72 38.49
#